data_AF-X1SWR3-F1
#
_entry.id   AF-X1SWR3-F1
#
_cell.length_a   1.000
_cell.length_b   1.000
_cell.length_c   1.000
_cell.angle_alpha   90.00
_cell.angle_beta   90.00
_cell.angle_gamma   90.00
#
_symmetry.space_group_name_H-M   'P 1'
#
loop_
_entity.id
_entity.type
_entity.pdbx_description
1 polymer ?
#
loop_
_entity_poly.entity_id
_entity_poly.type
_entity_poly.pdbx_seq_one_letter_code
_entity_poly.pdbx_strand_id
1 'polypeptide(L)' 'MEKLKLNEGLVITQDLEKEENVRGKKIRYVPLWKWLYP' A
#
# COMPACT_ATOMS: atom_id res chain seq x y z
N MET A 1 -2.02 -10.38 -4.77
CA MET A 1 -3.40 -9.88 -4.93
C MET A 1 -4.37 -10.93 -5.39
N GLU A 2 -4.08 -11.70 -6.44
CA GLU A 2 -5.05 -12.65 -7.01
C GLU A 2 -5.51 -13.73 -6.04
N LYS A 3 -4.61 -14.32 -5.25
CA LYS A 3 -4.97 -15.28 -4.18
C LYS A 3 -5.94 -14.69 -3.14
N LEU A 4 -5.86 -13.38 -2.91
CA LEU A 4 -6.72 -12.64 -1.98
C LEU A 4 -7.87 -11.90 -2.71
N LYS A 5 -7.98 -12.06 -4.04
CA LYS A 5 -8.91 -11.35 -4.93
C LYS A 5 -8.94 -9.82 -4.73
N LEU A 6 -7.78 -9.22 -4.46
CA LEU A 6 -7.65 -7.78 -4.23
C LEU A 6 -7.35 -7.00 -5.52
N ASN A 7 -7.84 -5.76 -5.57
CA ASN A 7 -7.54 -4.78 -6.63
C ASN A 7 -6.57 -3.69 -6.17
N GLU A 8 -6.50 -3.49 -4.86
CA GLU A 8 -5.62 -2.53 -4.19
C GLU A 8 -4.94 -3.19 -2.98
N GLY A 9 -3.74 -2.73 -2.65
CA GLY A 9 -2.96 -3.21 -1.52
C GLY A 9 -2.28 -2.06 -0.79
N LEU A 10 -2.15 -2.21 0.52
CA LEU A 10 -1.45 -1.28 1.39
C LEU A 10 -0.18 -1.95 1.92
N VAL A 11 0.94 -1.26 1.82
CA VAL A 11 2.23 -1.65 2.40
C VAL A 11 2.59 -0.61 3.44
N ILE A 12 2.71 -1.03 4.70
CA ILE A 12 3.19 -0.16 5.75
C ILE A 12 4.71 -0.17 5.72
N THR A 13 5.31 1.01 5.68
CA THR A 13 6.77 1.20 5.64
C THR A 13 7.22 2.03 6.83
N GLN A 14 8.53 2.17 7.05
CA GLN A 14 9.02 3.06 8.09
C GLN A 14 8.68 4.53 7.76
N ASP A 15 9.12 5.02 6.58
CA ASP A 15 8.97 6.42 6.17
C ASP A 15 8.66 6.62 4.67
N LEU A 16 8.51 5.54 3.89
CA LEU A 16 8.22 5.66 2.47
C LEU A 16 6.72 5.90 2.24
N GLU A 17 6.42 7.07 1.68
CA GLU A 17 5.10 7.40 1.15
C GLU A 17 5.14 7.40 -0.38
N LYS A 18 4.37 6.52 -1.00
CA LYS A 18 4.35 6.34 -2.45
C LYS A 18 3.06 5.66 -2.91
N GLU A 19 2.64 5.95 -4.14
CA GLU A 19 1.69 5.10 -4.86
C GLU A 19 2.33 4.57 -6.14
N GLU A 20 2.02 3.31 -6.48
CA GLU A 20 2.39 2.75 -7.77
C GLU A 20 1.34 1.77 -8.30
N ASN A 21 1.40 1.53 -9.61
CA ASN A 21 0.58 0.53 -10.28
C ASN A 21 1.45 -0.62 -10.74
N VAL A 22 1.19 -1.81 -10.20
CA VAL A 22 1.87 -3.05 -10.59
C VAL A 22 0.85 -3.93 -11.30
N ARG A 23 1.02 -4.14 -12.61
CA ARG A 23 0.14 -4.99 -13.44
C ARG A 23 -1.35 -4.60 -13.32
N GLY A 24 -1.63 -3.30 -13.36
CA GLY A 24 -2.99 -2.76 -13.24
C GLY A 24 -3.61 -2.84 -11.84
N LYS A 25 -2.82 -3.21 -10.82
CA LYS A 25 -3.21 -3.23 -9.42
C LYS A 25 -2.55 -2.08 -8.68
N LYS A 26 -3.31 -1.37 -7.84
CA LYS A 26 -2.81 -0.21 -7.10
C LYS A 26 -2.13 -0.66 -5.81
N ILE A 27 -0.92 -0.18 -5.56
CA ILE A 27 -0.21 -0.38 -4.29
C ILE A 27 0.03 0.99 -3.67
N ARG A 28 -0.33 1.15 -2.40
CA ARG A 28 0.02 2.32 -1.60
C ARG A 28 1.04 1.95 -0.54
N TYR A 29 2.11 2.71 -0.47
CA TYR A 29 3.09 2.66 0.60
C TYR A 29 2.78 3.80 1.55
N VAL A 30 2.54 3.47 2.81
CA VAL A 30 2.20 4.45 3.85
C VAL A 30 3.18 4.29 5.00
N PRO A 31 3.80 5.39 5.49
CA PRO A 31 4.60 5.35 6.71
C PRO A 31 3.81 4.86 7.92
N LEU A 32 4.42 4.03 8.76
CA LEU A 32 3.79 3.42 9.93
C LEU A 32 3.16 4.47 10.85
N TRP A 33 3.86 5.58 11.08
CA TRP A 33 3.38 6.64 11.96
C TRP A 33 2.11 7.32 11.43
N LYS A 34 1.96 7.47 10.11
CA LYS A 34 0.70 7.96 9.50
C LYS A 34 -0.43 6.96 9.65
N TRP A 35 -0.12 5.66 9.65
CA TRP A 35 -1.12 4.62 9.84
C TRP A 35 -1.57 4.48 11.29
N LEU A 36 -0.66 4.65 12.25
CA LEU A 36 -0.95 4.57 13.69
C LEU A 36 -1.67 5.81 14.24
N TYR A 37 -1.42 6.99 13.64
CA TYR A 37 -2.00 8.27 14.07
C TYR A 37 -2.72 8.96 12.89
N PRO A 38 -3.93 8.51 12.54
CA PRO A 38 -4.72 9.07 11.44
C PRO A 38 -5.28 10.48 11.72
#